data_AF-A0A7Y8L9T2-F1
#
_entry.id   AF-A0A7Y8L9T2-F1
#
_cell.length_a   1.000
_cell.length_b   1.000
_cell.length_c   1.000
_cell.angle_alpha   90.00
_cell.angle_beta   90.00
_cell.angle_gamma   90.00
#
_symmetry.space_group_name_H-M   'P 1'
#
loop_
_entity.id
_entity.type
_entity.pdbx_description
1 polymer ?
#
loop_
_entity_poly.entity_id
_entity_poly.type
_entity_poly.pdbx_seq_one_letter_code
_entity_poly.pdbx_strand_id
1 'polypeptide(L)'
;NFDTYPKGWSLLGNSKEITIKEIKDKNPEIKYIYQYRQNSWYKNDNDIINSGDGYWIYKKEPDFNQSINIGWNLLSLPVNKVTSIEKYQNADLIYTFENGEYIKNPAILKPYIGFWLQSNVNQTIGFYGTNYELNSSLIKSGWNLLGGKISSIKDLKSNDDRIEKVYIFQNGNYISDDLFEKVDAGVGIWIFAN
;
A
#
# COMPACT_ATOMS: atom_id res chain seq x y z
N ASN A 1 -9.08 36.88 -9.80
CA ASN A 1 -7.79 36.16 -9.90
C ASN A 1 -7.78 35.00 -8.92
N PHE A 2 -8.21 33.82 -9.37
CA PHE A 2 -8.04 32.55 -8.66
C PHE A 2 -7.01 31.68 -9.41
N ASP A 3 -5.92 32.30 -9.89
CA ASP A 3 -4.98 31.66 -10.81
C ASP A 3 -3.88 30.83 -10.14
N THR A 4 -3.97 30.57 -8.84
CA THR A 4 -3.08 29.62 -8.18
C THR A 4 -3.86 28.77 -7.18
N TYR A 5 -4.31 27.62 -7.66
CA TYR A 5 -4.92 26.60 -6.81
C TYR A 5 -3.87 26.06 -5.83
N PRO A 6 -4.20 25.89 -4.54
CA PRO A 6 -3.33 25.20 -3.62
C PRO A 6 -3.12 23.76 -4.10
N LYS A 7 -1.90 23.24 -4.01
CA LYS A 7 -1.57 21.85 -4.36
C LYS A 7 -2.53 20.88 -3.68
N GLY A 8 -3.10 19.94 -4.44
CA GLY A 8 -4.01 18.89 -3.94
C GLY A 8 -5.50 19.14 -4.17
N TRP A 9 -5.89 20.27 -4.78
CA TRP A 9 -7.27 20.59 -5.14
C TRP A 9 -7.59 20.27 -6.60
N SER A 10 -8.76 19.68 -6.86
CA SER A 10 -9.25 19.44 -8.23
C SER A 10 -10.75 19.72 -8.33
N LEU A 11 -11.16 20.46 -9.38
CA LEU A 11 -12.56 20.64 -9.74
C LEU A 11 -13.04 19.42 -10.52
N LEU A 12 -14.16 18.86 -10.08
CA LEU A 12 -14.87 17.78 -10.76
C LEU A 12 -16.31 18.21 -11.02
N GLY A 13 -16.86 17.75 -12.15
CA GLY A 13 -18.29 17.83 -12.42
C GLY A 13 -18.88 16.43 -12.37
N ASN A 14 -20.15 16.32 -11.98
CA ASN A 14 -20.87 15.05 -12.09
C ASN A 14 -22.06 15.18 -13.04
N SER A 15 -22.26 14.16 -13.89
CA SER A 15 -23.39 14.08 -14.82
C SER A 15 -24.62 13.41 -14.21
N LYS A 16 -24.51 12.95 -12.96
CA LYS A 16 -25.57 12.32 -12.17
C LYS A 16 -25.49 12.79 -10.73
N GLU A 17 -26.49 12.43 -9.95
CA GLU A 17 -26.42 12.56 -8.50
C GLU A 17 -25.41 11.55 -7.91
N ILE A 18 -24.61 11.96 -6.93
CA ILE A 18 -23.70 11.06 -6.20
C ILE A 18 -23.57 11.49 -4.74
N THR A 19 -23.45 10.51 -3.86
CA THR A 19 -23.19 10.77 -2.44
C THR A 19 -21.69 10.97 -2.18
N ILE A 20 -21.35 11.79 -1.18
CA ILE A 20 -19.97 11.95 -0.71
C ILE A 20 -19.36 10.61 -0.27
N LYS A 21 -20.19 9.73 0.31
CA LYS A 21 -19.78 8.39 0.71
C LYS A 21 -19.32 7.57 -0.50
N GLU A 22 -20.09 7.53 -1.58
CA GLU A 22 -19.70 6.80 -2.79
C GLU A 22 -18.41 7.35 -3.41
N ILE A 23 -18.21 8.68 -3.39
CA ILE A 23 -16.96 9.29 -3.86
C ILE A 23 -15.78 8.82 -3.02
N LYS A 24 -15.89 8.89 -1.69
CA LYS A 24 -14.81 8.52 -0.75
C LYS A 24 -14.54 7.01 -0.71
N ASP A 25 -15.57 6.18 -0.85
CA ASP A 25 -15.45 4.72 -0.92
C ASP A 25 -14.66 4.30 -2.16
N LYS A 26 -14.85 5.00 -3.29
CA LYS A 26 -14.08 4.78 -4.52
C LYS A 26 -12.71 5.46 -4.52
N ASN A 27 -12.54 6.52 -3.75
CA ASN A 27 -11.34 7.36 -3.74
C ASN A 27 -10.93 7.65 -2.29
N PRO A 28 -10.32 6.66 -1.59
CA PRO A 28 -9.97 6.79 -0.18
C PRO A 28 -8.93 7.90 0.09
N GLU A 29 -8.27 8.43 -0.94
CA GLU A 29 -7.39 9.58 -0.83
C GLU A 29 -8.12 10.91 -0.63
N ILE A 30 -9.42 10.99 -0.95
CA ILE A 30 -10.20 12.23 -0.84
C ILE A 30 -10.53 12.50 0.62
N LYS A 31 -9.88 13.51 1.19
CA LYS A 31 -10.08 13.93 2.58
C LYS A 31 -11.26 14.89 2.71
N TYR A 32 -11.32 15.89 1.83
CA TYR A 32 -12.40 16.87 1.84
C TYR A 32 -13.04 16.98 0.48
N ILE A 33 -14.34 17.25 0.51
CA ILE A 33 -15.10 17.64 -0.67
C ILE A 33 -15.76 18.96 -0.34
N TYR A 34 -15.70 19.90 -1.26
CA TYR A 34 -16.27 21.23 -1.12
C TYR A 34 -17.19 21.54 -2.28
N GLN A 35 -18.27 22.25 -2.01
CA GLN A 35 -19.19 22.75 -3.03
C GLN A 35 -19.33 24.26 -2.90
N TYR A 36 -19.53 24.90 -4.04
CA TYR A 36 -19.86 26.31 -4.09
C TYR A 36 -21.37 26.46 -4.16
N ARG A 37 -21.98 27.01 -3.11
CA ARG A 37 -23.42 27.30 -3.03
C ARG A 37 -23.59 28.71 -2.50
N GLN A 38 -24.61 29.45 -2.93
CA GLN A 38 -24.95 30.75 -2.33
C GLN A 38 -23.74 31.70 -2.12
N ASN A 39 -22.85 31.80 -3.11
CA ASN A 39 -21.61 32.59 -3.06
C ASN A 39 -20.61 32.21 -1.96
N SER A 40 -20.58 30.96 -1.50
CA SER A 40 -19.63 30.48 -0.50
C SER A 40 -19.26 29.01 -0.67
N TRP A 41 -18.06 28.67 -0.21
CA TRP A 41 -17.53 27.32 -0.18
C TRP A 41 -17.95 26.60 1.09
N TYR A 42 -18.58 25.44 0.95
CA TYR A 42 -18.97 24.60 2.08
C TYR A 42 -18.30 23.24 1.99
N LYS A 43 -17.73 22.81 3.12
CA LYS A 43 -17.26 21.44 3.28
C LYS A 43 -18.47 20.52 3.28
N ASN A 44 -18.51 19.61 2.33
CA ASN A 44 -19.58 18.65 2.18
C ASN A 44 -19.13 17.29 2.75
N ASP A 45 -19.55 17.00 3.99
CA ASP A 45 -19.11 15.79 4.70
C ASP A 45 -20.07 14.61 4.57
N ASN A 46 -21.37 14.83 4.31
CA ASN A 46 -22.41 13.79 4.26
C ASN A 46 -23.56 14.07 3.27
N ASP A 47 -23.49 15.14 2.49
CA ASP A 47 -24.59 15.55 1.61
C ASP A 47 -24.49 14.85 0.24
N ILE A 48 -25.46 15.12 -0.60
CA ILE A 48 -25.53 14.70 -1.99
C ILE A 48 -24.94 15.80 -2.88
N ILE A 49 -24.23 15.39 -3.93
CA ILE A 49 -23.83 16.24 -5.05
C ILE A 49 -24.84 16.02 -6.17
N ASN A 50 -25.63 17.06 -6.49
CA ASN A 50 -26.62 16.96 -7.54
C ASN A 50 -25.97 16.86 -8.92
N SER A 51 -26.72 16.30 -9.87
CA SER A 51 -26.31 16.30 -11.27
C SER A 51 -26.08 17.72 -11.77
N GLY A 52 -24.94 17.96 -12.42
CA GLY A 52 -24.54 19.26 -12.94
C GLY A 52 -23.81 20.16 -11.95
N ASP A 53 -23.78 19.82 -10.66
CA ASP A 53 -23.00 20.57 -9.68
C ASP A 53 -21.50 20.29 -9.84
N GLY A 54 -20.71 21.36 -9.84
CA GLY A 54 -19.27 21.29 -9.68
C GLY A 54 -18.90 21.13 -8.21
N TYR A 55 -17.91 20.29 -7.92
CA TYR A 55 -17.36 20.13 -6.58
C TYR A 55 -15.85 20.05 -6.62
N TRP A 56 -15.24 20.46 -5.52
CA TRP A 56 -13.81 20.44 -5.33
C TRP A 56 -13.44 19.32 -4.39
N ILE A 57 -12.37 18.61 -4.72
CA ILE A 57 -11.82 17.58 -3.85
C ILE A 57 -10.47 18.01 -3.35
N TYR A 58 -10.19 17.76 -2.07
CA TYR A 58 -8.86 17.83 -1.50
C TYR A 58 -8.39 16.41 -1.21
N LYS A 59 -7.32 16.00 -1.89
CA LYS A 59 -6.68 14.70 -1.68
C LYS A 59 -5.63 14.83 -0.57
N LYS A 60 -5.65 13.95 0.43
CA LYS A 60 -4.56 13.88 1.41
C LYS A 60 -3.35 13.18 0.79
N GLU A 61 -2.17 13.61 1.22
CA GLU A 61 -0.93 12.89 0.91
C GLU A 61 -0.99 11.46 1.47
N PRO A 62 -0.41 10.47 0.76
CA PRO A 62 -0.26 9.10 1.27
C PRO A 62 0.38 9.06 2.65
N ASP A 63 -0.10 8.17 3.50
CA ASP A 63 0.52 7.92 4.80
C ASP A 63 1.85 7.17 4.59
N PHE A 64 1.93 6.36 3.53
CA PHE A 64 3.13 5.62 3.10
C PHE A 64 3.25 5.62 1.59
N ASN A 65 4.49 5.65 1.08
CA ASN A 65 4.80 5.48 -0.33
C ASN A 65 5.60 4.20 -0.54
N GLN A 66 5.19 3.39 -1.51
CA GLN A 66 5.91 2.20 -1.93
C GLN A 66 6.55 2.46 -3.28
N SER A 67 7.87 2.42 -3.33
CA SER A 67 8.65 2.52 -4.55
C SER A 67 8.73 1.17 -5.24
N ILE A 68 8.52 1.16 -6.55
CA ILE A 68 8.56 -0.02 -7.40
C ILE A 68 9.52 0.30 -8.54
N ASN A 69 10.55 -0.53 -8.69
CA ASN A 69 11.54 -0.40 -9.73
C ASN A 69 11.18 -1.26 -10.94
N ILE A 70 11.74 -0.95 -12.10
CA ILE A 70 11.72 -1.84 -13.26
C ILE A 70 12.37 -3.17 -12.89
N GLY A 71 11.76 -4.28 -13.33
CA GLY A 71 12.19 -5.64 -13.05
C GLY A 71 11.42 -6.26 -11.88
N TRP A 72 12.03 -7.24 -11.24
CA TRP A 72 11.46 -7.92 -10.08
C TRP A 72 11.57 -7.06 -8.83
N ASN A 73 10.52 -7.03 -8.03
CA ASN A 73 10.46 -6.37 -6.74
C ASN A 73 9.89 -7.36 -5.73
N LEU A 74 10.50 -7.41 -4.53
CA LEU A 74 9.95 -8.14 -3.39
C LEU A 74 9.34 -7.15 -2.42
N LEU A 75 8.02 -7.15 -2.34
CA LEU A 75 7.23 -6.12 -1.69
C LEU A 75 6.31 -6.73 -0.64
N SER A 76 5.76 -5.88 0.21
CA SER A 76 4.63 -6.19 1.10
C SER A 76 3.71 -4.99 1.20
N LEU A 77 2.55 -5.10 1.83
CA LEU A 77 1.71 -3.92 2.04
C LEU A 77 2.34 -3.04 3.14
N PRO A 78 2.49 -1.71 2.95
CA PRO A 78 3.06 -0.85 3.98
C PRO A 78 2.06 -0.50 5.10
N VAL A 79 0.79 -0.87 4.94
CA VAL A 79 -0.30 -0.57 5.87
C VAL A 79 -1.07 -1.83 6.25
N ASN A 80 -1.68 -1.84 7.44
CA ASN A 80 -2.48 -2.94 7.95
C ASN A 80 -3.89 -2.95 7.32
N LYS A 81 -3.97 -2.99 6.00
CA LYS A 81 -5.21 -3.00 5.23
C LYS A 81 -5.04 -3.79 3.94
N VAL A 82 -5.96 -4.72 3.69
CA VAL A 82 -6.04 -5.45 2.41
C VAL A 82 -6.15 -4.51 1.22
N THR A 83 -5.54 -4.88 0.10
CA THR A 83 -5.51 -4.07 -1.13
C THR A 83 -5.72 -4.96 -2.36
N SER A 84 -6.45 -4.45 -3.36
CA SER A 84 -6.59 -5.10 -4.67
C SER A 84 -5.27 -5.03 -5.44
N ILE A 85 -4.91 -6.12 -6.12
CA ILE A 85 -3.76 -6.17 -7.03
C ILE A 85 -3.87 -5.17 -8.20
N GLU A 86 -5.08 -4.75 -8.57
CA GLU A 86 -5.33 -3.78 -9.65
C GLU A 86 -4.71 -2.40 -9.37
N LYS A 87 -4.33 -2.14 -8.11
CA LYS A 87 -3.58 -0.92 -7.75
C LYS A 87 -2.18 -0.90 -8.40
N TYR A 88 -1.65 -2.06 -8.79
CA TYR A 88 -0.34 -2.22 -9.38
C TYR A 88 -0.44 -2.35 -10.89
N GLN A 89 0.47 -1.70 -11.62
CA GLN A 89 0.66 -2.02 -13.03
C GLN A 89 1.24 -3.43 -13.17
N ASN A 90 0.81 -4.16 -14.21
CA ASN A 90 1.14 -5.57 -14.42
C ASN A 90 0.70 -6.48 -13.26
N ALA A 91 -0.50 -6.26 -12.73
CA ALA A 91 -1.09 -7.07 -11.67
C ALA A 91 -1.05 -8.58 -11.95
N ASP A 92 -1.13 -9.00 -13.21
CA ASP A 92 -1.03 -10.40 -13.64
C ASP A 92 0.34 -11.07 -13.37
N LEU A 93 1.37 -10.27 -13.08
CA LEU A 93 2.72 -10.69 -12.72
C LEU A 93 3.01 -10.51 -11.23
N ILE A 94 1.96 -10.59 -10.40
CA ILE A 94 2.07 -10.67 -8.96
C ILE A 94 2.03 -12.12 -8.50
N TYR A 95 2.94 -12.48 -7.61
CA TYR A 95 3.01 -13.80 -6.98
C TYR A 95 3.12 -13.66 -5.47
N THR A 96 2.26 -14.36 -4.74
CA THR A 96 2.39 -14.55 -3.28
C THR A 96 2.94 -15.95 -3.03
N PHE A 97 3.43 -16.20 -1.81
CA PHE A 97 3.84 -17.53 -1.39
C PHE A 97 3.11 -17.89 -0.11
N GLU A 98 2.19 -18.85 -0.20
CA GLU A 98 1.35 -19.27 0.91
C GLU A 98 1.37 -20.80 0.99
N ASN A 99 1.54 -21.33 2.20
CA ASN A 99 1.53 -22.77 2.48
C ASN A 99 2.49 -23.61 1.62
N GLY A 100 3.68 -23.07 1.33
CA GLY A 100 4.74 -23.79 0.60
C GLY A 100 4.66 -23.66 -0.92
N GLU A 101 3.69 -22.92 -1.45
CA GLU A 101 3.45 -22.82 -2.89
C GLU A 101 3.32 -21.36 -3.35
N TYR A 102 3.70 -21.11 -4.61
CA TYR A 102 3.46 -19.82 -5.25
C TYR A 102 2.04 -19.72 -5.78
N ILE A 103 1.36 -18.65 -5.39
CA ILE A 103 0.04 -18.28 -5.91
C ILE A 103 0.22 -17.11 -6.87
N LYS A 104 -0.05 -17.36 -8.16
CA LYS A 104 -0.04 -16.34 -9.20
C LYS A 104 -1.36 -15.56 -9.22
N ASN A 105 -1.28 -14.26 -9.44
CA ASN A 105 -2.41 -13.36 -9.62
C ASN A 105 -3.47 -13.46 -8.49
N PRO A 106 -3.07 -13.29 -7.22
CA PRO A 106 -4.01 -13.36 -6.11
C PRO A 106 -5.05 -12.23 -6.22
N ALA A 107 -6.33 -12.51 -5.97
CA ALA A 107 -7.38 -11.47 -6.07
C ALA A 107 -7.15 -10.28 -5.12
N ILE A 108 -6.56 -10.55 -3.96
CA ILE A 108 -6.25 -9.53 -2.94
C ILE A 108 -4.86 -9.77 -2.36
N LEU A 109 -4.21 -8.68 -1.97
CA LEU A 109 -3.02 -8.70 -1.14
C LEU A 109 -3.41 -8.46 0.31
N LYS A 110 -2.82 -9.23 1.22
CA LYS A 110 -3.08 -9.17 2.64
C LYS A 110 -1.89 -8.55 3.36
N PRO A 111 -2.12 -7.82 4.48
CA PRO A 111 -1.05 -7.43 5.38
C PRO A 111 -0.26 -8.66 5.84
N TYR A 112 0.99 -8.44 6.24
CA TYR A 112 1.96 -9.44 6.69
C TYR A 112 2.49 -10.39 5.62
N ILE A 113 1.81 -10.53 4.48
CA ILE A 113 2.23 -11.38 3.36
C ILE A 113 3.09 -10.57 2.39
N GLY A 114 4.26 -11.10 2.06
CA GLY A 114 5.09 -10.56 1.00
C GLY A 114 4.65 -11.08 -0.37
N PHE A 115 5.03 -10.37 -1.43
CA PHE A 115 4.74 -10.75 -2.80
C PHE A 115 5.83 -10.29 -3.76
N TRP A 116 6.00 -11.05 -4.83
CA TRP A 116 6.76 -10.64 -6.00
C TRP A 116 5.89 -9.83 -6.94
N LEU A 117 6.47 -8.78 -7.52
CA LEU A 117 5.88 -8.03 -8.62
C LEU A 117 6.96 -7.80 -9.70
N GLN A 118 6.65 -8.15 -10.94
CA GLN A 118 7.47 -7.75 -12.08
C GLN A 118 6.90 -6.47 -12.73
N SER A 119 7.63 -5.36 -12.60
CA SER A 119 7.24 -4.08 -13.19
C SER A 119 8.06 -3.79 -14.45
N ASN A 120 7.44 -3.14 -15.44
CA ASN A 120 8.12 -2.59 -16.62
C ASN A 120 8.35 -1.08 -16.51
N VAL A 121 7.92 -0.45 -15.41
CA VAL A 121 8.11 0.97 -15.14
C VAL A 121 8.60 1.20 -13.70
N ASN A 122 9.33 2.30 -13.50
CA ASN A 122 9.53 2.83 -12.16
C ASN A 122 8.26 3.59 -11.77
N GLN A 123 7.71 3.30 -10.59
CA GLN A 123 6.50 3.96 -10.09
C GLN A 123 6.51 4.06 -8.56
N THR A 124 5.74 5.00 -8.04
CA THR A 124 5.50 5.16 -6.61
C THR A 124 4.01 5.06 -6.35
N ILE A 125 3.63 4.15 -5.46
CA ILE A 125 2.23 3.89 -5.12
C ILE A 125 1.96 4.38 -3.70
N GLY A 126 0.92 5.21 -3.54
CA GLY A 126 0.49 5.74 -2.25
C GLY A 126 -0.47 4.81 -1.50
N PHE A 127 -0.22 4.64 -0.20
CA PHE A 127 -1.03 3.86 0.73
C PHE A 127 -1.55 4.70 1.89
N TYR A 128 -2.73 4.33 2.38
CA TYR A 128 -3.44 5.03 3.43
C TYR A 128 -3.85 4.07 4.54
N GLY A 129 -3.45 4.37 5.76
CA GLY A 129 -3.66 3.52 6.93
C GLY A 129 -2.51 3.63 7.93
N THR A 130 -2.48 2.69 8.88
CA THR A 130 -1.42 2.57 9.88
C THR A 130 -0.42 1.52 9.44
N ASN A 131 0.85 1.72 9.74
CA ASN A 131 1.85 0.65 9.61
C ASN A 131 1.58 -0.48 10.60
N TYR A 132 2.36 -1.53 10.46
CA TYR A 132 2.37 -2.67 11.37
C TYR A 132 3.77 -3.24 11.48
N GLU A 133 4.07 -3.83 12.64
CA GLU A 133 5.31 -4.56 12.86
C GLU A 133 5.10 -6.05 12.59
N LEU A 134 6.10 -6.70 11.99
CA LEU A 134 6.06 -8.13 11.77
C LEU A 134 6.27 -8.86 13.09
N ASN A 135 5.36 -9.77 13.42
CA ASN A 135 5.40 -10.59 14.63
C ASN A 135 5.87 -12.01 14.30
N SER A 136 6.73 -12.61 15.14
CA SER A 136 7.26 -13.95 14.93
C SER A 136 6.20 -15.07 14.97
N SER A 137 5.05 -14.85 15.63
CA SER A 137 3.93 -15.81 15.64
C SER A 137 3.36 -16.12 14.25
N LEU A 138 3.64 -15.28 13.25
CA LEU A 138 3.22 -15.50 11.85
C LEU A 138 4.19 -16.41 11.09
N ILE A 139 5.37 -16.69 11.64
CA ILE A 139 6.44 -17.47 11.01
C ILE A 139 6.16 -18.95 11.25
N LYS A 140 6.01 -19.68 10.14
CA LYS A 140 5.84 -21.14 10.11
C LYS A 140 7.19 -21.81 9.84
N SER A 141 7.27 -23.11 10.11
CA SER A 141 8.42 -23.92 9.68
C SER A 141 8.52 -23.92 8.15
N GLY A 142 9.76 -23.93 7.65
CA GLY A 142 10.12 -23.78 6.25
C GLY A 142 10.28 -22.32 5.79
N TRP A 143 10.11 -22.11 4.49
CA TRP A 143 10.19 -20.79 3.87
C TRP A 143 8.90 -20.00 4.07
N ASN A 144 9.03 -18.72 4.39
CA ASN A 144 7.94 -17.77 4.57
C ASN A 144 8.23 -16.52 3.75
N LEU A 145 7.28 -16.09 2.93
CA LEU A 145 7.35 -14.80 2.26
C LEU A 145 6.46 -13.80 3.00
N LEU A 146 7.08 -12.96 3.82
CA LEU A 146 6.39 -12.05 4.72
C LEU A 146 6.76 -10.61 4.41
N GLY A 147 6.14 -9.68 5.13
CA GLY A 147 6.64 -8.31 5.16
C GLY A 147 5.86 -7.43 6.10
N GLY A 148 6.42 -6.28 6.42
CA GLY A 148 6.02 -5.44 7.53
C GLY A 148 7.24 -4.76 8.11
N LYS A 149 7.04 -3.80 9.02
CA LYS A 149 8.17 -3.15 9.66
C LYS A 149 8.87 -4.15 10.59
N ILE A 150 10.20 -4.23 10.51
CA ILE A 150 11.03 -4.91 11.48
C ILE A 150 11.97 -3.86 12.08
N SER A 151 11.78 -3.57 13.36
CA SER A 151 12.60 -2.58 14.06
C SER A 151 14.01 -3.10 14.38
N SER A 152 14.16 -4.43 14.54
CA SER A 152 15.43 -5.12 14.79
C SER A 152 15.32 -6.59 14.35
N ILE A 153 16.16 -7.02 13.40
CA ILE A 153 16.22 -8.44 12.98
C ILE A 153 16.74 -9.32 14.12
N LYS A 154 17.67 -8.79 14.91
CA LYS A 154 18.18 -9.46 16.10
C LYS A 154 17.07 -9.76 17.10
N ASP A 155 16.18 -8.80 17.33
CA ASP A 155 15.07 -8.99 18.28
C ASP A 155 14.05 -9.97 17.71
N LEU A 156 13.78 -9.92 16.40
CA LEU A 156 12.92 -10.88 15.72
C LEU A 156 13.42 -12.32 15.93
N LYS A 157 14.72 -12.56 15.70
CA LYS A 157 15.38 -13.86 15.94
C LYS A 157 15.42 -14.24 17.42
N SER A 158 15.61 -13.28 18.32
CA SER A 158 15.64 -13.56 19.77
C SER A 158 14.26 -13.95 20.31
N ASN A 159 13.19 -13.49 19.66
CA ASN A 159 11.81 -13.83 20.00
C ASN A 159 11.34 -15.16 19.39
N ASP A 160 12.10 -15.74 18.46
CA ASP A 160 11.78 -17.00 17.79
C ASP A 160 13.05 -17.66 17.27
N ASP A 161 13.56 -18.60 18.07
CA ASP A 161 14.80 -19.34 17.85
C ASP A 161 14.76 -20.26 16.62
N ARG A 162 13.56 -20.51 16.08
CA ARG A 162 13.37 -21.24 14.82
C ARG A 162 13.90 -20.46 13.62
N ILE A 163 13.95 -19.12 13.70
CA ILE A 163 14.36 -18.27 12.57
C ILE A 163 15.85 -18.41 12.32
N GLU A 164 16.21 -19.05 11.21
CA GLU A 164 17.62 -19.24 10.85
C GLU A 164 18.12 -18.14 9.94
N LYS A 165 17.35 -17.80 8.90
CA LYS A 165 17.79 -16.92 7.82
C LYS A 165 16.72 -15.90 7.48
N VAL A 166 17.15 -14.66 7.24
CA VAL A 166 16.28 -13.62 6.69
C VAL A 166 16.96 -12.99 5.48
N TYR A 167 16.21 -12.88 4.39
CA TYR A 167 16.68 -12.27 3.15
C TYR A 167 15.75 -11.15 2.71
N ILE A 168 16.34 -10.06 2.26
CA ILE A 168 15.65 -9.00 1.51
C ILE A 168 16.11 -9.03 0.06
N PHE A 169 15.25 -8.61 -0.87
CA PHE A 169 15.63 -8.46 -2.26
C PHE A 169 15.75 -6.98 -2.60
N GLN A 170 16.95 -6.54 -2.99
CA GLN A 170 17.22 -5.15 -3.36
C GLN A 170 18.13 -5.11 -4.57
N ASN A 171 17.83 -4.20 -5.51
CA ASN A 171 18.65 -3.96 -6.70
C ASN A 171 18.99 -5.25 -7.48
N GLY A 172 18.02 -6.15 -7.62
CA GLY A 172 18.19 -7.40 -8.37
C GLY A 172 18.88 -8.54 -7.60
N ASN A 173 19.24 -8.35 -6.34
CA ASN A 173 20.02 -9.31 -5.56
C ASN A 173 19.39 -9.58 -4.19
N TYR A 174 19.63 -10.79 -3.66
CA TYR A 174 19.32 -11.09 -2.26
C TYR A 174 20.43 -10.62 -1.33
N ILE A 175 20.04 -9.98 -0.24
CA ILE A 175 20.90 -9.54 0.84
C ILE A 175 20.46 -10.30 2.10
N SER A 176 21.41 -10.90 2.81
CA SER A 176 21.15 -11.62 4.07
C SER A 176 21.19 -10.69 5.28
N ASP A 177 20.60 -11.12 6.38
CA ASP A 177 20.42 -10.36 7.62
C ASP A 177 21.69 -9.88 8.30
N ASP A 178 22.84 -10.51 8.05
CA ASP A 178 24.14 -10.02 8.55
C ASP A 178 24.49 -8.61 8.02
N LEU A 179 23.75 -8.12 7.01
CA LEU A 179 24.01 -6.87 6.31
C LEU A 179 22.95 -5.79 6.57
N PHE A 180 21.89 -6.07 7.34
CA PHE A 180 20.86 -5.07 7.67
C PHE A 180 20.25 -5.27 9.07
N GLU A 181 20.07 -4.16 9.79
CA GLU A 181 19.54 -4.21 11.17
C GLU A 181 18.01 -4.15 11.23
N LYS A 182 17.39 -3.47 10.26
CA LYS A 182 15.96 -3.16 10.25
C LYS A 182 15.37 -3.26 8.84
N VAL A 183 14.05 -3.40 8.77
CA VAL A 183 13.29 -3.45 7.53
C VAL A 183 12.13 -2.47 7.61
N ASP A 184 12.02 -1.60 6.61
CA ASP A 184 10.91 -0.65 6.53
C ASP A 184 9.61 -1.32 6.05
N ALA A 185 8.47 -0.75 6.43
CA ALA A 185 7.17 -1.22 5.96
C ALA A 185 7.09 -1.13 4.43
N GLY A 186 6.44 -2.13 3.80
CA GLY A 186 6.33 -2.21 2.35
C GLY A 186 7.43 -3.01 1.66
N VAL A 187 8.47 -3.42 2.39
CA VAL A 187 9.50 -4.36 1.89
C VAL A 187 9.02 -5.79 2.14
N GLY A 188 9.12 -6.65 1.12
CA GLY A 188 8.90 -8.08 1.25
C GLY A 188 10.21 -8.78 1.62
N ILE A 189 10.12 -9.82 2.44
CA ILE A 189 11.28 -10.55 2.96
C ILE A 189 11.02 -12.05 2.92
N TRP A 190 12.09 -12.81 2.67
CA TRP A 190 12.09 -14.24 2.86
C TRP A 190 12.63 -14.56 4.25
N ILE A 191 11.91 -15.38 5.00
CA ILE A 191 12.35 -15.93 6.27
C ILE A 191 12.33 -17.45 6.18
N PHE A 192 13.45 -18.09 6.51
CA PHE A 192 13.51 -19.53 6.72
C PHE A 192 13.53 -19.83 8.21
N ALA A 193 12.63 -20.70 8.67
CA ALA A 193 12.56 -21.14 10.05
C ALA A 193 12.44 -22.66 10.15
N ASN A 194 13.00 -23.28 11.19
CA ASN A 194 12.94 -24.73 11.41
C ASN A 194 11.79 -25.16 12.34
#